data_AF-A0A6L5Y0G1-F1
#
_entry.id   AF-A0A6L5Y0G1-F1
#
_cell.length_a   1.000
_cell.length_b   1.000
_cell.length_c   1.000
_cell.angle_alpha   90.00
_cell.angle_beta   90.00
_cell.angle_gamma   90.00
#
_symmetry.space_group_name_H-M   'P 1'
#
loop_
_entity.id
_entity.type
_entity.pdbx_description
1 polymer ?
#
loop_
_entity_poly.entity_id
_entity_poly.type
_entity_poly.pdbx_seq_one_letter_code
_entity_poly.pdbx_strand_id
1 'polypeptide(L)'
;MKNKQRIRPLTPTERKFAEEKYHLITDFLKRSKLDAEEFFDIVVFDFLLSVEIYLNSEDLQNKCNFEAFSYMYMKRAIYRHFREQKALKRSSEAGADISFDEVDAYIGKSINSMENSSSLEYEETIKQIESILTMEQQRIFFDKLEGYSLKEIADNNGIKPKRVYKQFGKIKSVVADVMDEQRLLG
;
A
#
# COMPACT_ATOMS: atom_id res chain seq x y z
N MET A 1 -8.75 -22.87 -3.51
CA MET A 1 -8.19 -22.15 -4.68
C MET A 1 -8.94 -20.83 -4.80
N LYS A 2 -8.34 -19.70 -4.41
CA LYS A 2 -9.04 -18.40 -4.39
C LYS A 2 -9.05 -17.83 -5.82
N ASN A 3 -10.24 -17.46 -6.30
CA ASN A 3 -10.47 -16.89 -7.62
C ASN A 3 -9.44 -15.79 -7.94
N LYS A 4 -8.59 -16.04 -8.94
CA LYS A 4 -7.77 -15.02 -9.58
C LYS A 4 -8.78 -14.03 -10.17
N GLN A 5 -8.99 -12.87 -9.55
CA GLN A 5 -9.85 -11.83 -10.13
C GLN A 5 -9.26 -11.50 -11.49
N ARG A 6 -9.91 -12.03 -12.52
CA ARG A 6 -9.44 -11.94 -13.89
C ARG A 6 -10.23 -10.80 -14.49
N ILE A 7 -9.53 -9.74 -14.84
CA ILE A 7 -10.11 -8.58 -15.50
C ILE A 7 -10.89 -9.04 -16.75
N ARG A 8 -12.13 -8.56 -16.88
CA ARG A 8 -12.93 -8.77 -18.10
C ARG A 8 -12.53 -7.74 -19.16
N PRO A 9 -12.87 -7.94 -20.43
CA PRO A 9 -12.75 -6.87 -21.42
C PRO A 9 -13.46 -5.59 -20.93
N LEU A 10 -12.72 -4.48 -20.97
CA LEU A 10 -13.23 -3.17 -20.54
C LEU A 10 -14.32 -2.67 -21.49
N THR A 11 -15.34 -2.03 -20.93
CA THR A 11 -16.37 -1.31 -21.70
C THR A 11 -15.77 -0.09 -22.40
N PRO A 12 -16.44 0.50 -23.41
CA PRO A 12 -15.98 1.73 -24.04
C PRO A 12 -15.70 2.87 -23.05
N THR A 13 -16.55 3.04 -22.04
CA THR A 13 -16.39 4.05 -20.99
C THR A 13 -15.16 3.77 -20.12
N GLU A 14 -14.97 2.51 -19.70
CA GLU A 14 -13.81 2.10 -18.90
C GLU A 14 -12.50 2.27 -19.67
N ARG A 15 -12.48 1.96 -20.98
CA ARG A 15 -11.30 2.17 -21.83
C ARG A 15 -10.92 3.64 -21.93
N LYS A 16 -11.90 4.51 -22.21
CA LYS A 16 -11.65 5.95 -22.30
C LYS A 16 -11.08 6.49 -20.98
N PHE A 17 -11.66 6.08 -19.86
CA PHE A 17 -11.15 6.47 -18.54
C PHE A 17 -9.74 5.93 -18.28
N ALA A 18 -9.46 4.68 -18.67
CA ALA A 18 -8.13 4.08 -18.55
C ALA A 18 -7.10 4.84 -19.39
N GLU A 19 -7.42 5.23 -20.62
CA GLU A 19 -6.56 6.04 -21.48
C GLU A 19 -6.26 7.41 -20.85
N GLU A 20 -7.27 8.09 -20.30
CA GLU A 20 -7.11 9.37 -19.60
C GLU A 20 -6.22 9.26 -18.36
N LYS A 21 -6.31 8.14 -17.63
CA LYS A 21 -5.58 7.90 -16.37
C LYS A 21 -4.30 7.08 -16.53
N TYR A 22 -3.94 6.70 -17.75
CA TYR A 22 -2.81 5.81 -18.04
C TYR A 22 -1.47 6.35 -17.50
N HIS A 23 -1.30 7.68 -17.48
CA HIS A 23 -0.12 8.36 -16.94
C HIS A 23 0.22 7.96 -15.49
N LEU A 24 -0.78 7.55 -14.71
CA LEU A 24 -0.60 7.10 -13.34
C LEU A 24 0.28 5.86 -13.20
N ILE A 25 0.37 5.00 -14.23
CA ILE A 25 1.30 3.86 -14.21
C ILE A 25 2.74 4.38 -14.20
N THR A 26 3.06 5.29 -15.12
CA THR A 26 4.40 5.88 -15.23
C THR A 26 4.77 6.66 -13.97
N ASP A 27 3.83 7.43 -13.43
CA ASP A 27 4.04 8.18 -12.19
C ASP A 27 4.27 7.26 -11.00
N PHE A 28 3.48 6.19 -10.87
CA PHE A 28 3.64 5.18 -9.84
C PHE A 28 5.01 4.51 -9.90
N LEU A 29 5.43 4.06 -11.09
CA LEU A 29 6.72 3.40 -11.27
C LEU A 29 7.87 4.37 -10.95
N LYS A 30 7.82 5.60 -11.44
CA LYS A 30 8.83 6.63 -11.17
C LYS A 30 8.92 6.98 -9.67
N ARG A 31 7.77 7.21 -9.01
CA ARG A 31 7.72 7.53 -7.57
C ARG A 31 8.20 6.37 -6.71
N SER A 32 7.84 5.16 -7.12
CA SER A 32 8.33 3.93 -6.51
C SER A 32 9.76 3.62 -6.95
N LYS A 33 10.36 4.36 -7.88
CA LYS A 33 11.64 4.10 -8.55
C LYS A 33 11.79 2.71 -9.21
N LEU A 34 10.69 2.07 -9.56
CA LEU A 34 10.69 0.79 -10.28
C LEU A 34 11.06 1.01 -11.75
N ASP A 35 11.84 0.09 -12.32
CA ASP A 35 12.15 0.12 -13.75
C ASP A 35 10.91 -0.18 -14.58
N ALA A 36 10.65 0.63 -15.60
CA ALA A 36 9.45 0.48 -16.43
C ALA A 36 9.53 -0.77 -17.31
N GLU A 37 10.72 -1.12 -17.81
CA GLU A 37 10.89 -2.33 -18.64
C GLU A 37 10.60 -3.60 -17.83
N GLU A 38 10.98 -3.64 -16.55
CA GLU A 38 10.73 -4.79 -15.69
C GLU A 38 9.31 -4.84 -15.11
N PHE A 39 8.74 -3.70 -14.72
CA PHE A 39 7.54 -3.67 -13.88
C PHE A 39 6.24 -3.25 -14.57
N PHE A 40 6.28 -2.76 -15.81
CA PHE A 40 5.07 -2.33 -16.50
C PHE A 40 4.03 -3.46 -16.63
N ASP A 41 4.42 -4.61 -17.18
CA ASP A 41 3.51 -5.75 -17.39
C ASP A 41 3.00 -6.34 -16.07
N ILE A 42 3.73 -6.13 -14.98
CA ILE A 42 3.35 -6.58 -13.64
C ILE A 42 2.19 -5.72 -13.12
N VAL A 43 2.22 -4.41 -13.35
CA VAL A 43 1.26 -3.47 -12.74
C VAL A 43 0.08 -3.13 -13.64
N VAL A 44 0.24 -3.19 -14.97
CA VAL A 44 -0.78 -2.74 -15.93
C VAL A 44 -2.12 -3.47 -15.76
N PHE A 45 -2.11 -4.78 -15.49
CA PHE A 45 -3.35 -5.53 -15.31
C PHE A 45 -4.08 -5.16 -14.02
N ASP A 46 -3.37 -4.92 -12.92
CA ASP A 46 -3.98 -4.47 -11.67
C ASP A 46 -4.44 -3.00 -11.78
N PHE A 47 -3.77 -2.15 -12.58
CA PHE A 47 -4.27 -0.82 -12.93
C PHE A 47 -5.61 -0.91 -13.68
N LEU A 48 -5.69 -1.71 -14.74
CA LEU A 48 -6.94 -1.86 -15.51
C LEU A 48 -8.05 -2.49 -14.65
N LEU A 49 -7.71 -3.41 -13.74
CA LEU A 49 -8.65 -3.97 -12.78
C LEU A 49 -9.18 -2.89 -11.83
N SER A 50 -8.32 -1.97 -11.40
CA SER A 50 -8.74 -0.84 -10.57
C SER A 50 -9.71 0.09 -11.31
N VAL A 51 -9.55 0.30 -12.62
CA VAL A 51 -10.51 1.05 -13.46
C VAL A 51 -11.88 0.38 -13.45
N GLU A 52 -11.92 -0.93 -13.72
CA GLU A 52 -13.17 -1.70 -13.69
C GLU A 52 -13.86 -1.56 -12.33
N ILE A 53 -13.16 -1.83 -11.24
CA ILE A 53 -13.76 -1.84 -9.91
C ILE A 53 -14.23 -0.44 -9.48
N TYR A 54 -13.43 0.59 -9.76
CA TYR A 54 -13.73 1.96 -9.36
C TYR A 54 -14.96 2.50 -10.09
N LEU A 55 -15.06 2.29 -11.41
CA LEU A 55 -16.19 2.78 -12.20
C LEU A 55 -17.49 2.03 -11.94
N ASN A 56 -17.43 0.78 -11.46
CA ASN A 56 -18.61 -0.02 -11.12
C ASN A 56 -19.04 0.10 -9.65
N SER A 57 -18.47 1.03 -8.86
CA SER A 57 -18.81 1.21 -7.45
C SER A 57 -18.88 2.69 -7.05
N GLU A 58 -20.10 3.24 -7.02
CA GLU A 58 -20.35 4.62 -6.56
C GLU A 58 -19.85 4.85 -5.13
N ASP A 59 -20.03 3.88 -4.25
CA ASP A 59 -19.51 3.91 -2.88
C ASP A 59 -17.99 4.12 -2.82
N LEU A 60 -17.21 3.51 -3.73
CA LEU A 60 -15.76 3.70 -3.76
C LEU A 60 -15.38 5.10 -4.26
N GLN A 61 -16.09 5.60 -5.27
CA GLN A 61 -15.86 6.94 -5.82
C GLN A 61 -16.13 8.04 -4.79
N ASN A 62 -17.12 7.83 -3.92
CA ASN A 62 -17.44 8.76 -2.83
C ASN A 62 -16.42 8.73 -1.68
N LYS A 63 -15.67 7.62 -1.54
CA LYS A 63 -14.76 7.40 -0.40
C LYS A 63 -13.30 7.76 -0.72
N CYS A 64 -12.88 7.69 -1.97
CA CYS A 64 -11.48 7.89 -2.33
C CYS A 64 -11.32 8.31 -3.79
N ASN A 65 -10.23 9.00 -4.10
CA ASN A 65 -9.89 9.33 -5.47
C ASN A 65 -9.31 8.12 -6.22
N PHE A 66 -9.46 8.12 -7.54
CA PHE A 66 -8.99 7.04 -8.40
C PHE A 66 -7.48 6.82 -8.34
N GLU A 67 -6.67 7.88 -8.20
CA GLU A 67 -5.21 7.73 -8.17
C GLU A 67 -4.78 6.84 -7.00
N ALA A 68 -5.31 7.12 -5.79
CA ALA A 68 -4.98 6.37 -4.58
C ALA A 68 -5.40 4.92 -4.72
N PHE A 69 -6.61 4.72 -5.25
CA PHE A 69 -7.16 3.41 -5.48
C PHE A 69 -6.31 2.60 -6.48
N SER A 70 -5.91 3.22 -7.60
CA SER A 70 -5.09 2.57 -8.62
C SER A 70 -3.70 2.20 -8.09
N TYR A 71 -3.08 3.07 -7.29
CA TYR A 71 -1.77 2.82 -6.67
C TYR A 71 -1.82 1.66 -5.69
N MET A 72 -2.93 1.50 -4.94
CA MET A 72 -3.12 0.35 -4.05
C MET A 72 -3.10 -0.98 -4.83
N TYR A 73 -3.77 -1.03 -5.99
CA TYR A 73 -3.81 -2.22 -6.83
C TYR A 73 -2.47 -2.51 -7.50
N MET A 74 -1.81 -1.51 -8.09
CA MET A 74 -0.47 -1.67 -8.69
C MET A 74 0.54 -2.14 -7.63
N LYS A 75 0.50 -1.56 -6.43
CA LYS A 75 1.31 -1.99 -5.28
C LYS A 75 1.08 -3.45 -4.90
N ARG A 76 -0.19 -3.88 -4.86
CA ARG A 76 -0.54 -5.29 -4.61
C ARG A 76 0.04 -6.22 -5.69
N ALA A 77 0.09 -5.78 -6.93
CA ALA A 77 0.70 -6.52 -8.03
C ALA A 77 2.20 -6.75 -7.81
N ILE A 78 2.93 -5.70 -7.43
CA ILE A 78 4.35 -5.75 -7.09
C ILE A 78 4.60 -6.73 -5.92
N TYR A 79 3.82 -6.61 -4.84
CA TYR A 79 3.94 -7.52 -3.70
C TYR A 79 3.71 -8.99 -4.07
N ARG A 80 2.76 -9.25 -4.96
CA ARG A 80 2.46 -10.60 -5.46
C ARG A 80 3.62 -11.13 -6.29
N HIS A 81 4.16 -10.32 -7.20
CA HIS A 81 5.29 -10.67 -8.05
C HIS A 81 6.52 -11.09 -7.25
N PHE A 82 6.96 -10.28 -6.28
CA PHE A 82 8.12 -10.62 -5.45
C PHE A 82 7.90 -11.87 -4.60
N ARG A 83 6.67 -12.06 -4.09
CA ARG A 83 6.32 -13.28 -3.36
C ARG A 83 6.44 -14.53 -4.22
N GLU A 84 5.97 -14.47 -5.46
CA GLU A 84 6.04 -15.56 -6.44
C GLU A 84 7.49 -15.86 -6.83
N GLN A 85 8.29 -14.83 -7.13
CA GLN A 85 9.73 -14.98 -7.38
C GLN A 85 10.46 -15.69 -6.22
N LYS A 86 10.14 -15.32 -4.97
CA LYS A 86 10.74 -15.97 -3.79
C LYS A 86 10.26 -17.41 -3.60
N ALA A 87 9.04 -17.75 -4.00
CA ALA A 87 8.56 -19.13 -3.97
C ALA A 87 9.34 -19.99 -4.98
N LEU A 88 9.56 -19.48 -6.19
CA LEU A 88 10.34 -20.14 -7.25
C LEU A 88 11.81 -20.35 -6.85
N LYS A 89 12.43 -19.36 -6.19
CA LYS A 89 13.81 -19.46 -5.65
C LYS A 89 13.95 -20.40 -4.45
N ARG A 90 12.87 -20.82 -3.78
CA ARG A 90 12.92 -21.89 -2.77
C ARG A 90 12.76 -23.28 -3.37
N SER A 91 12.25 -23.37 -4.60
CA SER A 91 12.20 -24.63 -5.35
C SER A 91 13.41 -24.86 -6.26
N SER A 92 14.29 -23.87 -6.44
CA SER A 92 15.53 -23.96 -7.22
C SER A 92 16.70 -23.46 -6.37
N GLU A 93 17.77 -24.25 -6.28
CA GLU A 93 18.86 -24.20 -5.30
C GLU A 93 19.82 -22.97 -5.38
N ALA A 94 19.37 -21.80 -5.85
CA ALA A 94 20.20 -20.59 -5.96
C ALA A 94 19.41 -19.32 -5.61
N GLY A 95 19.58 -18.85 -4.38
CA GLY A 95 18.90 -17.67 -3.83
C GLY A 95 19.70 -16.39 -3.99
N ALA A 96 19.37 -15.55 -4.98
CA ALA A 96 19.62 -14.11 -4.88
C ALA A 96 18.44 -13.47 -4.13
N ASP A 97 18.68 -13.07 -2.89
CA ASP A 97 17.70 -12.48 -1.96
C ASP A 97 17.48 -11.00 -2.32
N ILE A 98 16.30 -10.68 -2.87
CA ILE A 98 15.76 -9.31 -2.79
C ILE A 98 14.87 -9.31 -1.55
N SER A 99 15.22 -8.52 -0.54
CA SER A 99 14.56 -8.54 0.77
C SER A 99 13.16 -7.96 0.69
N PHE A 100 12.19 -8.53 1.41
CA PHE A 100 10.84 -8.00 1.54
C PHE A 100 10.83 -6.55 2.07
N ASP A 101 11.82 -6.21 2.88
CA ASP A 101 12.02 -4.86 3.42
C ASP A 101 12.50 -3.86 2.38
N GLU A 102 13.20 -4.31 1.34
CA GLU A 102 13.66 -3.44 0.28
C GLU A 102 12.47 -2.92 -0.53
N VAL A 103 11.45 -3.76 -0.74
CA VAL A 103 10.19 -3.42 -1.41
C VAL A 103 9.28 -2.56 -0.52
N ASP A 104 9.18 -2.87 0.78
CA ASP A 104 8.40 -2.07 1.75
C ASP A 104 9.02 -0.68 1.95
N ALA A 105 10.35 -0.57 1.97
CA ALA A 105 11.09 0.71 2.00
C ALA A 105 10.98 1.48 0.67
N TYR A 106 11.00 0.79 -0.48
CA TYR A 106 10.82 1.41 -1.80
C TYR A 106 9.44 2.07 -1.94
N ILE A 107 8.41 1.40 -1.43
CA ILE A 107 7.02 1.78 -1.61
C ILE A 107 6.50 2.66 -0.46
N GLY A 108 7.02 2.50 0.76
CA GLY A 108 6.70 3.35 1.91
C GLY A 108 6.94 4.83 1.63
N LYS A 109 8.02 5.15 0.90
CA LYS A 109 8.36 6.51 0.48
C LYS A 109 7.31 7.18 -0.44
N SER A 110 6.49 6.38 -1.15
CA SER A 110 5.41 6.88 -2.01
C SER A 110 4.09 7.12 -1.26
N ILE A 111 3.89 6.50 -0.09
CA ILE A 111 2.67 6.65 0.73
C ILE A 111 2.63 8.04 1.38
N ASN A 112 3.79 8.57 1.75
CA ASN A 112 3.91 9.89 2.36
C ASN A 112 3.54 11.05 1.41
N SER A 113 3.31 10.78 0.12
CA SER A 113 2.87 11.77 -0.86
C SER A 113 1.35 11.77 -1.08
N MET A 114 0.60 10.92 -0.38
CA MET A 114 -0.80 10.70 -0.67
C MET A 114 -1.63 10.66 0.60
N GLU A 115 -1.89 11.84 1.16
CA GLU A 115 -3.21 12.21 1.68
C GLU A 115 -3.21 13.69 2.09
N ASN A 116 -4.01 14.47 1.35
CA ASN A 116 -4.64 15.67 1.88
C ASN A 116 -5.86 15.20 2.69
N SER A 117 -5.72 15.06 4.01
CA SER A 117 -6.72 15.64 4.92
C SER A 117 -6.23 17.05 5.26
N SER A 118 -7.11 17.94 5.72
CA SER A 118 -6.63 19.26 6.13
C SER A 118 -5.54 19.07 7.21
N SER A 119 -4.41 19.78 7.11
CA SER A 119 -3.24 19.55 7.97
C SER A 119 -3.56 19.56 9.48
N LEU A 120 -4.67 20.21 9.88
CA LEU A 120 -5.17 20.26 11.25
C LEU A 120 -5.89 18.97 11.66
N GLU A 121 -6.78 18.43 10.82
CA GLU A 121 -7.47 17.14 11.06
C GLU A 121 -6.46 15.98 11.09
N TYR A 122 -5.43 16.04 10.24
CA TYR A 122 -4.31 15.09 10.29
C TYR A 122 -3.59 15.14 11.63
N GLU A 123 -3.26 16.34 12.12
CA GLU A 123 -2.53 16.49 13.38
C GLU A 123 -3.38 16.03 14.58
N GLU A 124 -4.69 16.29 14.57
CA GLU A 124 -5.61 15.85 15.61
C GLU A 124 -5.78 14.32 15.62
N THR A 125 -5.92 13.69 14.46
CA THR A 125 -6.03 12.23 14.36
C THR A 125 -4.75 11.53 14.82
N ILE A 126 -3.57 12.07 14.46
CA ILE A 126 -2.28 11.56 14.96
C ILE A 126 -2.19 11.68 16.49
N LYS A 127 -2.60 12.81 17.09
CA LYS A 127 -2.62 13.00 18.55
C LYS A 127 -3.56 12.01 19.25
N GLN A 128 -4.73 11.75 18.67
CA GLN A 128 -5.69 10.77 19.21
C GLN A 128 -5.08 9.36 19.20
N ILE A 129 -4.50 8.94 18.07
CA ILE A 129 -3.82 7.63 17.96
C ILE A 129 -2.68 7.54 18.98
N GLU A 130 -1.83 8.57 19.07
CA GLU A 130 -0.71 8.63 20.01
C GLU A 130 -1.18 8.43 21.46
N SER A 131 -2.30 9.04 21.85
CA SER A 131 -2.84 8.93 23.20
C SER A 131 -3.28 7.52 23.61
N ILE A 132 -3.59 6.65 22.64
CA ILE A 132 -4.06 5.27 22.87
C ILE A 132 -2.89 4.28 22.86
N LEU A 133 -1.85 4.56 22.07
CA LEU A 133 -0.71 3.67 21.89
C LEU A 133 0.24 3.66 23.10
N THR A 134 0.87 2.52 23.36
CA THR A 134 1.98 2.46 24.32
C THR A 134 3.25 3.10 23.75
N MET A 135 4.20 3.50 24.59
CA MET A 135 5.50 4.05 24.14
C MET A 135 6.21 3.18 23.08
N GLU A 136 6.16 1.85 23.25
CA GLU A 136 6.73 0.92 22.25
C GLU A 136 5.96 0.98 20.93
N GLN A 137 4.64 1.07 20.99
CA GLN A 137 3.79 1.15 19.81
C GLN A 137 3.88 2.50 19.11
N GLN A 138 3.96 3.61 19.85
CA GLN A 138 4.20 4.95 19.32
C GLN A 138 5.50 4.99 18.53
N ARG A 139 6.59 4.43 19.09
CA ARG A 139 7.88 4.39 18.38
C ARG A 139 7.78 3.62 17.05
N ILE A 140 7.14 2.44 17.07
CA ILE A 140 6.86 1.67 15.84
C ILE A 140 5.95 2.45 14.87
N PHE A 141 4.95 3.16 15.37
CA PHE A 141 3.99 3.92 14.58
C PHE A 141 4.66 5.11 13.88
N PHE A 142 5.42 5.93 14.60
CA PHE A 142 6.15 7.06 14.04
C PHE A 142 7.25 6.63 13.08
N ASP A 143 8.04 5.60 13.43
CA ASP A 143 9.02 5.07 12.47
C ASP A 143 8.32 4.56 11.19
N LYS A 144 7.11 3.98 11.31
CA LYS A 144 6.36 3.56 10.13
C LYS A 144 5.81 4.73 9.31
N LEU A 145 5.38 5.83 9.95
CA LEU A 145 4.99 7.07 9.28
C LEU A 145 6.17 7.74 8.57
N GLU A 146 7.37 7.67 9.15
CA GLU A 146 8.62 8.12 8.52
C GLU A 146 9.03 7.23 7.33
N GLY A 147 8.37 6.08 7.16
CA GLY A 147 8.50 5.19 6.01
C GLY A 147 9.40 3.98 6.24
N TYR A 148 9.88 3.74 7.46
CA TYR A 148 10.71 2.57 7.77
C TYR A 148 9.91 1.27 7.61
N SER A 149 10.58 0.22 7.12
CA SER A 149 10.04 -1.13 7.08
C SER A 149 9.94 -1.73 8.49
N LEU A 150 9.08 -2.73 8.69
CA LEU A 150 8.94 -3.37 10.01
C LEU A 150 10.22 -4.08 10.47
N LYS A 151 11.11 -4.48 9.56
CA LYS A 151 12.43 -4.99 9.92
C LYS A 151 13.38 -3.87 10.33
N GLU A 152 13.46 -2.78 9.57
CA GLU A 152 14.30 -1.63 9.96
C GLU A 152 13.87 -1.09 11.33
N ILE A 153 12.56 -1.05 11.60
CA ILE A 153 12.03 -0.72 12.92
C ILE A 153 12.54 -1.71 13.97
N ALA A 154 12.44 -3.02 13.72
CA ALA A 154 12.97 -4.03 14.64
C ALA A 154 14.46 -3.83 14.94
N ASP A 155 15.26 -3.61 13.90
CA ASP A 155 16.71 -3.45 13.99
C ASP A 155 17.08 -2.14 14.70
N ASN A 156 16.49 -1.00 14.32
CA ASN A 156 16.74 0.33 14.91
C ASN A 156 16.29 0.45 16.36
N ASN A 157 15.30 -0.34 16.75
CA ASN A 157 14.74 -0.32 18.09
C ASN A 157 15.33 -1.41 19.00
N GLY A 158 16.14 -2.34 18.47
CA GLY A 158 16.61 -3.51 19.20
C GLY A 158 15.48 -4.46 19.63
N ILE A 159 14.36 -4.46 18.91
CA ILE A 159 13.17 -5.26 19.20
C ILE A 159 13.17 -6.49 18.29
N LYS A 160 12.76 -7.65 18.81
CA LYS A 160 12.63 -8.86 17.97
C LYS A 160 11.58 -8.62 16.85
N PRO A 161 11.86 -8.99 15.58
CA PRO A 161 10.93 -8.77 14.47
C PRO A 161 9.52 -9.32 14.74
N LYS A 162 9.41 -10.54 15.29
CA LYS A 162 8.11 -11.15 15.67
C LYS A 162 7.30 -10.27 16.64
N ARG A 163 7.95 -9.55 17.55
CA ARG A 163 7.30 -8.63 18.48
C ARG A 163 6.84 -7.37 17.76
N VAL A 164 7.66 -6.81 16.87
CA VAL A 164 7.27 -5.66 16.03
C VAL A 164 6.05 -6.00 15.17
N TYR A 165 6.02 -7.13 14.46
CA TYR A 165 4.85 -7.55 13.68
C TYR A 165 3.58 -7.68 14.54
N LYS A 166 3.71 -8.25 15.75
CA LYS A 166 2.58 -8.40 16.68
C LYS A 166 2.06 -7.04 17.18
N GLN A 167 2.96 -6.14 17.55
CA GLN A 167 2.58 -4.80 18.00
C GLN A 167 1.99 -3.98 16.86
N PHE A 168 2.56 -4.08 15.66
CA PHE A 168 2.04 -3.42 14.48
C PHE A 168 0.62 -3.87 14.11
N GLY A 169 0.29 -5.15 14.33
CA GLY A 169 -1.10 -5.62 14.20
C GLY A 169 -2.08 -4.91 15.15
N LYS A 170 -1.65 -4.60 16.38
CA LYS A 170 -2.47 -3.86 17.35
C LYS A 170 -2.59 -2.38 16.97
N ILE A 171 -1.50 -1.77 16.52
CA ILE A 171 -1.48 -0.39 16.03
C ILE A 171 -2.49 -0.23 14.89
N LYS A 172 -2.53 -1.17 13.94
CA LYS A 172 -3.52 -1.14 12.85
C LYS A 172 -4.97 -1.17 13.34
N SER A 173 -5.26 -1.91 14.42
CA SER A 173 -6.61 -1.93 15.01
C SER A 173 -6.96 -0.55 15.54
N VAL A 174 -6.07 0.05 16.33
CA VAL A 174 -6.27 1.39 16.92
C VAL A 174 -6.48 2.45 15.82
N VAL A 175 -5.65 2.42 14.77
CA VAL A 175 -5.80 3.34 13.64
C VAL A 175 -7.16 3.16 12.95
N ALA A 176 -7.59 1.91 12.72
CA ALA A 176 -8.89 1.63 12.12
C ALA A 176 -10.05 2.12 13.01
N ASP A 177 -9.98 1.87 14.32
CA ASP A 177 -11.01 2.28 15.28
C ASP A 177 -11.14 3.83 15.31
N VAL A 178 -10.02 4.57 15.38
CA VAL A 178 -10.03 6.05 15.36
C VAL A 178 -10.56 6.59 14.03
N MET A 179 -10.21 5.97 12.90
CA MET A 179 -10.72 6.38 11.59
C MET A 179 -12.21 6.08 11.42
N ASP A 180 -12.72 5.00 12.02
CA ASP A 180 -14.15 4.65 11.98
C ASP A 180 -14.99 5.53 12.92
N GLU A 181 -14.46 5.95 14.09
CA GLU A 181 -15.12 6.91 14.99
C GLU A 181 -15.32 8.29 14.33
N GLN A 182 -14.33 8.75 13.56
CA GLN A 182 -14.42 9.98 12.78
C GLN A 182 -15.50 9.91 11.68
N ARG A 183 -15.81 8.71 11.18
CA ARG A 183 -16.83 8.45 10.16
C ARG A 183 -18.26 8.46 10.71
N LEU A 184 -18.45 8.27 12.02
CA LEU A 184 -19.76 8.30 12.69
C LEU A 184 -20.16 9.69 13.19
N LEU A 185 -19.22 10.64 13.21
CA LEU A 185 -19.41 12.01 13.67
C LEU A 185 -19.57 13.03 12.53
N GLY A 186 -19.46 12.60 11.26
CA GLY A 186 -19.71 13.41 10.06
C GLY A 186 -20.91 12.91 9.27
#